data_AF-A0A6P4A3K7-F1
#
_entry.id   AF-A0A6P4A3K7-F1
#
_cell.length_a   1.000
_cell.length_b   1.000
_cell.length_c   1.000
_cell.angle_alpha   90.00
_cell.angle_beta   90.00
_cell.angle_gamma   90.00
#
_symmetry.space_group_name_H-M   'P 1'
#
loop_
_entity.id
_entity.type
_entity.pdbx_description
1 polymer ?
#
loop_
_entity_poly.entity_id
_entity_poly.type
_entity_poly.pdbx_seq_one_letter_code
_entity_poly.pdbx_strand_id
1 'polypeptide(L)'
;MKMSYRESSFFVVSLVILLHVINGSIDISNNAHKEYVKLLLANGVAHTPPMGWNSWNHFQCNINEDMVKATADALVSTGLAALGYKYVNLDDCWGAMNRSSSGKLMAKASTFPSGIKALADYVHSKGLKLGIYSDAGYRTCSNQMPGSLGHEDVDARTFAEWGVDYLKYDNCYNDNTKPDGRYAKMSCALHKAGRPILFSLCEWGQDNPFFFFFFVFIL
;
A
#
# COMPACT_ATOMS: atom_id res chain seq x y z
N MET A 1 44.73 40.08 -57.66
CA MET A 1 44.87 38.71 -58.19
C MET A 1 44.56 37.73 -57.06
N LYS A 2 43.46 36.96 -57.18
CA LYS A 2 42.90 35.92 -56.27
C LYS A 2 42.40 36.44 -54.90
N MET A 3 41.11 36.61 -54.59
CA MET A 3 39.95 35.68 -54.51
C MET A 3 40.18 34.45 -53.61
N SER A 4 39.53 34.39 -52.43
CA SER A 4 38.46 33.42 -52.11
C SER A 4 37.97 33.48 -50.64
N TYR A 5 36.68 33.82 -50.45
CA TYR A 5 35.62 33.33 -49.51
C TYR A 5 35.96 32.92 -48.05
N ARG A 6 35.16 33.19 -46.99
CA ARG A 6 33.68 33.30 -46.89
C ARG A 6 33.26 33.97 -45.56
N GLU A 7 32.16 34.73 -45.67
CA GLU A 7 31.13 35.29 -44.78
C GLU A 7 30.95 34.74 -43.33
N SER A 8 30.28 35.39 -42.35
CA SER A 8 29.14 36.33 -42.39
C SER A 8 28.99 37.14 -41.08
N SER A 9 28.45 38.35 -41.22
CA SER A 9 27.98 39.29 -40.18
C SER A 9 26.87 38.74 -39.28
N PHE A 10 26.71 39.30 -38.07
CA PHE A 10 25.54 40.11 -37.64
C PHE A 10 25.49 40.24 -36.11
N PHE A 11 25.72 41.48 -35.64
CA PHE A 11 25.54 41.95 -34.27
C PHE A 11 24.14 42.61 -34.18
N VAL A 12 23.44 42.38 -33.07
CA VAL A 12 22.28 43.13 -32.53
C VAL A 12 20.92 42.99 -33.24
N VAL A 13 20.00 42.19 -32.68
CA VAL A 13 18.56 42.52 -32.59
C VAL A 13 18.00 41.96 -31.26
N SER A 14 17.84 42.84 -30.28
CA SER A 14 16.94 42.65 -29.14
C SER A 14 15.79 43.63 -29.30
N LEU A 15 14.60 43.19 -29.75
CA LEU A 15 13.33 43.89 -29.47
C LEU A 15 12.12 43.05 -29.90
N VAL A 16 11.31 42.69 -28.89
CA VAL A 16 9.82 42.64 -28.92
C VAL A 16 9.15 41.80 -30.02
N ILE A 17 8.78 40.57 -29.66
CA ILE A 17 7.56 39.91 -30.15
C ILE A 17 6.59 39.92 -28.97
N LEU A 18 5.97 41.08 -28.70
CA LEU A 18 4.56 41.36 -28.97
C LEU A 18 3.68 40.09 -28.90
N LEU A 19 2.98 40.00 -27.77
CA LEU A 19 1.74 39.24 -27.60
C LEU A 19 0.90 39.30 -28.87
N HIS A 20 0.39 38.17 -29.34
CA HIS A 20 -1.02 37.95 -29.71
C HIS A 20 -1.16 36.46 -30.05
N VAL A 21 -2.26 35.86 -29.58
CA VAL A 21 -2.63 34.44 -29.70
C VAL A 21 -1.94 33.53 -28.68
N ILE A 22 -2.51 33.39 -27.47
CA ILE A 22 -3.40 32.27 -27.10
C ILE A 22 -4.28 32.76 -25.94
N ASN A 23 -5.54 33.10 -26.22
CA ASN A 23 -6.54 33.41 -25.20
C ASN A 23 -7.12 32.09 -24.68
N GLY A 24 -6.27 31.29 -24.06
CA GLY A 24 -6.64 30.06 -23.39
C GLY A 24 -5.81 29.99 -22.12
N SER A 25 -6.41 30.37 -21.00
CA SER A 25 -5.93 29.97 -19.68
C SER A 25 -5.81 28.45 -19.73
N ILE A 26 -4.59 27.94 -19.93
CA ILE A 26 -4.34 26.51 -19.87
C ILE A 26 -4.71 26.12 -18.44
N ASP A 27 -5.79 25.36 -18.32
CA ASP A 27 -6.31 24.84 -17.08
C ASP A 27 -5.42 23.68 -16.60
N ILE A 28 -4.14 24.00 -16.36
CA ILE A 28 -3.10 23.07 -15.91
C ILE A 28 -3.49 22.48 -14.56
N SER A 29 -4.20 23.27 -13.74
CA SER A 29 -4.70 22.85 -12.43
C SER A 29 -5.75 21.73 -12.54
N ASN A 30 -6.74 21.84 -13.43
CA ASN A 30 -7.79 20.82 -13.52
C ASN A 30 -7.32 19.50 -14.14
N ASN A 31 -6.40 19.54 -15.11
CA ASN A 31 -5.85 18.29 -15.68
C ASN A 31 -4.82 17.63 -14.76
N ALA A 32 -3.95 18.39 -14.09
CA ALA A 32 -3.02 17.83 -13.11
C ALA A 32 -3.77 17.27 -11.88
N HIS A 33 -4.82 17.96 -11.42
CA HIS A 33 -5.66 17.46 -10.33
C HIS A 33 -6.46 16.22 -10.74
N LYS A 34 -7.03 16.18 -11.95
CA LYS A 34 -7.70 14.98 -12.47
C LYS A 34 -6.74 13.80 -12.60
N GLU A 35 -5.56 13.99 -13.17
CA GLU A 35 -4.55 12.93 -13.30
C GLU A 35 -3.98 12.50 -11.93
N TYR A 36 -3.85 13.42 -10.98
CA TYR A 36 -3.48 13.12 -9.59
C TYR A 36 -4.58 12.32 -8.86
N VAL A 37 -5.85 12.70 -8.99
CA VAL A 37 -6.99 11.94 -8.46
C VAL A 37 -7.08 10.57 -9.14
N LYS A 38 -6.81 10.48 -10.44
CA LYS A 38 -6.73 9.21 -11.19
C LYS A 38 -5.61 8.32 -10.68
N LEU A 39 -4.45 8.90 -10.36
CA LEU A 39 -3.30 8.23 -9.74
C LEU A 39 -3.63 7.73 -8.33
N LEU A 40 -4.34 8.53 -7.55
CA LEU A 40 -4.79 8.16 -6.20
C LEU A 40 -5.88 7.07 -6.21
N LEU A 41 -6.73 7.05 -7.23
CA LEU A 41 -7.68 5.97 -7.51
C LEU A 41 -7.05 4.78 -8.27
N ALA A 42 -5.77 4.84 -8.64
CA ALA A 42 -5.17 3.96 -9.65
C ALA A 42 -4.96 2.52 -9.19
N ASN A 43 -5.05 2.21 -7.90
CA ASN A 43 -4.93 0.81 -7.45
C ASN A 43 -6.23 0.01 -7.68
N GLY A 44 -7.33 0.64 -8.09
CA GLY A 44 -8.58 -0.02 -8.46
C GLY A 44 -9.29 -0.73 -7.29
N VAL A 45 -8.96 -0.37 -6.04
CA VAL A 45 -9.58 -0.93 -4.84
C VAL A 45 -10.23 0.18 -4.00
N ALA A 46 -11.10 -0.20 -3.05
CA ALA A 46 -11.74 0.70 -2.09
C ALA A 46 -12.62 1.84 -2.67
N HIS A 47 -13.32 1.61 -3.79
CA HIS A 47 -14.34 2.56 -4.30
C HIS A 47 -15.46 2.88 -3.30
N THR A 48 -15.68 1.96 -2.35
CA THR A 48 -16.48 2.17 -1.14
C THR A 48 -15.65 1.74 0.07
N PRO A 49 -16.01 2.18 1.30
CA PRO A 49 -15.33 1.72 2.48
C PRO A 49 -15.24 0.19 2.58
N PRO A 50 -14.06 -0.38 2.89
CA PRO A 50 -13.90 -1.82 3.04
C PRO A 50 -14.67 -2.27 4.28
N MET A 51 -15.44 -3.33 4.12
CA MET A 51 -16.16 -3.97 5.21
C MET A 51 -15.57 -5.35 5.43
N GLY A 52 -15.39 -5.74 6.69
CA GLY A 52 -14.75 -7.00 7.02
C GLY A 52 -14.61 -7.21 8.52
N TRP A 53 -13.70 -8.10 8.86
CA TRP A 53 -13.34 -8.48 10.22
C TRP A 53 -11.83 -8.36 10.41
N ASN A 54 -11.41 -8.07 11.63
CA ASN A 54 -10.01 -8.03 12.04
C ASN A 54 -9.84 -8.86 13.33
N SER A 55 -8.73 -9.60 13.44
CA SER A 55 -8.49 -10.54 14.53
C SER A 55 -8.19 -9.89 15.89
N TRP A 56 -7.70 -8.66 15.93
CA TRP A 56 -7.05 -8.08 17.10
C TRP A 56 -7.95 -7.93 18.32
N ASN A 57 -9.11 -7.29 18.18
CA ASN A 57 -9.93 -6.87 19.32
C ASN A 57 -10.41 -8.02 20.20
N HIS A 58 -10.54 -9.22 19.63
CA HIS A 58 -10.95 -10.42 20.37
C HIS A 58 -9.77 -11.36 20.68
N PHE A 59 -8.90 -11.60 19.69
CA PHE A 59 -7.89 -12.66 19.78
C PHE A 59 -6.50 -12.17 20.14
N GLN A 60 -6.18 -10.88 19.93
CA GLN A 60 -4.83 -10.33 20.14
C GLN A 60 -3.80 -11.19 19.38
N CYS A 61 -2.76 -11.69 20.07
CA CYS A 61 -1.79 -12.63 19.49
C CYS A 61 -2.22 -14.10 19.49
N ASN A 62 -3.39 -14.46 20.04
CA ASN A 62 -3.88 -15.83 20.08
C ASN A 62 -4.64 -16.20 18.79
N ILE A 63 -3.94 -16.08 17.66
CA ILE A 63 -4.47 -16.35 16.32
C ILE A 63 -3.80 -17.59 15.70
N ASN A 64 -4.58 -18.38 14.98
CA ASN A 64 -4.10 -19.52 14.22
C ASN A 64 -4.93 -19.74 12.95
N GLU A 65 -4.42 -20.58 12.05
CA GLU A 65 -4.99 -20.85 10.74
C GLU A 65 -6.43 -21.37 10.82
N ASP A 66 -6.73 -22.30 11.72
CA ASP A 66 -8.06 -22.89 11.86
C ASP A 66 -9.09 -21.87 12.34
N MET A 67 -8.72 -21.01 13.30
CA MET A 67 -9.58 -19.93 13.77
C MET A 67 -9.93 -18.95 12.65
N VAL A 68 -8.96 -18.61 11.80
CA VAL A 68 -9.17 -17.68 10.68
C VAL A 68 -10.05 -18.32 9.62
N LYS A 69 -9.83 -19.60 9.30
CA LYS A 69 -10.68 -20.37 8.38
C LYS A 69 -12.12 -20.45 8.90
N ALA A 70 -12.30 -20.77 10.19
CA ALA A 70 -13.62 -20.80 10.82
C ALA A 70 -14.31 -19.42 10.79
N THR A 71 -13.55 -18.34 10.95
CA THR A 71 -14.09 -16.97 10.84
C THR A 71 -14.53 -16.65 9.42
N ALA A 72 -13.76 -17.06 8.40
CA ALA A 72 -14.14 -16.91 7.01
C ALA A 72 -15.43 -17.69 6.68
N ASP A 73 -15.54 -18.94 7.17
CA ASP A 73 -16.76 -19.74 7.06
C ASP A 73 -17.95 -19.09 7.77
N ALA A 74 -17.75 -18.50 8.95
CA ALA A 74 -18.78 -17.80 9.71
C ALA A 74 -19.30 -16.57 8.95
N LEU A 75 -18.42 -15.75 8.33
CA LEU A 75 -18.85 -14.61 7.53
C LEU A 75 -19.78 -15.02 6.38
N VAL A 76 -19.51 -16.15 5.73
CA VAL A 76 -20.36 -16.67 4.65
C VAL A 76 -21.66 -17.25 5.21
N SER A 77 -21.57 -18.19 6.16
CA SER A 77 -22.73 -18.93 6.68
C SER A 77 -23.73 -18.07 7.45
N THR A 78 -23.27 -17.00 8.10
CA THR A 78 -24.16 -16.03 8.78
C THR A 78 -24.79 -15.01 7.83
N GLY A 79 -24.36 -14.96 6.57
CA GLY A 79 -24.85 -14.00 5.56
C GLY A 79 -24.17 -12.63 5.59
N LEU A 80 -23.21 -12.38 6.50
CA LEU A 80 -22.47 -11.11 6.55
C LEU A 80 -21.69 -10.84 5.24
N ALA A 81 -21.13 -11.89 4.64
CA ALA A 81 -20.47 -11.78 3.34
C ALA A 81 -21.41 -11.23 2.25
N ALA A 82 -22.67 -11.67 2.26
CA ALA A 82 -23.69 -11.18 1.32
C ALA A 82 -24.09 -9.72 1.57
N LEU A 83 -23.91 -9.22 2.81
CA LEU A 83 -24.09 -7.81 3.18
C LEU A 83 -22.85 -6.94 2.89
N GLY A 84 -21.78 -7.52 2.34
CA GLY A 84 -20.60 -6.78 1.90
C GLY A 84 -19.35 -6.94 2.77
N TYR A 85 -19.41 -7.69 3.87
CA TYR A 85 -18.23 -7.99 4.70
C TYR A 85 -17.30 -8.96 3.97
N LYS A 86 -16.30 -8.42 3.28
CA LYS A 86 -15.44 -9.15 2.33
C LYS A 86 -14.03 -9.43 2.84
N TYR A 87 -13.51 -8.61 3.75
CA TYR A 87 -12.13 -8.71 4.22
C TYR A 87 -12.02 -9.54 5.50
N VAL A 88 -11.10 -10.51 5.51
CA VAL A 88 -10.68 -11.28 6.69
C VAL A 88 -9.25 -10.86 7.00
N ASN A 89 -9.07 -9.94 7.95
CA ASN A 89 -7.78 -9.33 8.21
C ASN A 89 -7.07 -10.00 9.39
N LEU A 90 -5.89 -10.56 9.13
CA LEU A 90 -4.93 -10.89 10.17
C LEU A 90 -4.32 -9.60 10.71
N ASP A 91 -4.36 -9.43 12.02
CA ASP A 91 -3.57 -8.41 12.70
C ASP A 91 -2.21 -8.97 13.12
N ASP A 92 -1.51 -8.30 14.04
CA ASP A 92 -0.15 -8.67 14.48
C ASP A 92 -0.02 -10.14 14.96
N CYS A 93 1.22 -10.58 15.16
CA CYS A 93 1.60 -11.90 15.71
C CYS A 93 1.32 -13.10 14.78
N TRP A 94 1.04 -12.88 13.49
CA TRP A 94 0.93 -13.94 12.47
C TRP A 94 2.29 -14.49 12.01
N GLY A 95 3.32 -13.64 12.03
CA GLY A 95 4.65 -13.92 11.50
C GLY A 95 5.59 -14.60 12.48
N ALA A 96 6.64 -15.24 11.95
CA ALA A 96 7.75 -15.72 12.74
C ALA A 96 8.59 -14.54 13.28
N MET A 97 9.28 -14.76 14.40
CA MET A 97 10.10 -13.73 15.07
C MET A 97 11.25 -13.22 14.20
N ASN A 98 11.71 -14.04 13.26
CA ASN A 98 12.85 -13.77 12.39
C ASN A 98 12.44 -13.89 10.92
N ARG A 99 13.10 -13.08 10.08
CA ARG A 99 13.04 -13.23 8.62
C ARG A 99 13.78 -14.50 8.21
N SER A 100 13.45 -15.01 7.02
CA SER A 100 14.24 -16.07 6.37
C SER A 100 15.67 -15.61 6.10
N SER A 101 16.56 -16.54 5.75
CA SER A 101 17.93 -16.22 5.30
C SER A 101 17.97 -15.29 4.08
N SER A 102 16.91 -15.27 3.28
CA SER A 102 16.75 -14.38 2.12
C SER A 102 16.16 -13.00 2.47
N GLY A 103 15.92 -12.71 3.76
CA GLY A 103 15.32 -11.46 4.22
C GLY A 103 13.79 -11.38 4.10
N LYS A 104 13.11 -12.41 3.59
CA LYS A 104 11.64 -12.44 3.52
C LYS A 104 10.99 -12.66 4.88
N LEU A 105 9.83 -12.02 5.12
CA LEU A 105 8.92 -12.38 6.20
C LEU A 105 8.47 -13.84 6.07
N MET A 106 8.15 -14.46 7.20
CA MET A 106 7.73 -15.87 7.27
C MET A 106 6.50 -15.98 8.15
N ALA A 107 5.56 -16.87 7.80
CA ALA A 107 4.47 -17.24 8.68
C ALA A 107 5.00 -17.98 9.92
N LYS A 108 4.36 -17.80 11.07
CA LYS A 108 4.67 -18.58 12.27
C LYS A 108 4.17 -20.02 12.09
N ALA A 109 5.07 -20.95 11.76
CA ALA A 109 4.71 -22.33 11.41
C ALA A 109 3.90 -23.08 12.49
N SER A 110 4.04 -22.72 13.77
CA SER A 110 3.27 -23.34 14.86
C SER A 110 1.79 -22.96 14.87
N THR A 111 1.41 -21.83 14.27
CA THR A 111 0.01 -21.34 14.23
C THR A 111 -0.53 -21.25 12.81
N PHE A 112 0.34 -21.12 11.81
CA PHE A 112 0.02 -21.09 10.39
C PHE A 112 0.83 -22.16 9.63
N PRO A 113 0.59 -23.46 9.89
CA PRO A 113 1.41 -24.55 9.38
C PRO A 113 1.37 -24.67 7.86
N SER A 114 0.27 -24.26 7.20
CA SER A 114 0.16 -24.29 5.73
C SER A 114 0.74 -23.03 5.08
N GLY A 115 1.10 -22.02 5.87
CA GLY A 115 1.57 -20.72 5.40
C GLY A 115 0.45 -19.78 4.91
N ILE A 116 0.79 -18.50 4.75
CA ILE A 116 -0.19 -17.46 4.42
C ILE A 116 -0.80 -17.63 3.03
N LYS A 117 -0.03 -18.12 2.04
CA LYS A 117 -0.57 -18.37 0.71
C LYS A 117 -1.74 -19.37 0.73
N ALA A 118 -1.57 -20.50 1.42
CA ALA A 118 -2.63 -21.50 1.51
C ALA A 118 -3.87 -20.97 2.23
N LEU A 119 -3.67 -20.12 3.24
CA LEU A 119 -4.76 -19.41 3.92
C LEU A 119 -5.47 -18.42 2.98
N ALA A 120 -4.73 -17.66 2.17
CA ALA A 120 -5.29 -16.75 1.18
C ALA A 120 -6.13 -17.51 0.15
N ASP A 121 -5.57 -18.59 -0.42
CA ASP A 121 -6.26 -19.46 -1.38
C ASP A 121 -7.58 -19.99 -0.79
N TYR A 122 -7.57 -20.40 0.50
CA TYR A 122 -8.78 -20.82 1.20
C TYR A 122 -9.80 -19.69 1.34
N VAL A 123 -9.38 -18.51 1.80
CA VAL A 123 -10.27 -17.34 1.97
C VAL A 123 -10.86 -16.91 0.61
N HIS A 124 -10.07 -16.94 -0.46
CA HIS A 124 -10.53 -16.66 -1.82
C HIS A 124 -11.56 -17.69 -2.31
N SER A 125 -11.40 -18.97 -1.95
CA SER A 125 -12.39 -20.01 -2.30
C SER A 125 -13.79 -19.76 -1.71
N LYS A 126 -13.87 -18.91 -0.67
CA LYS A 126 -15.12 -18.46 -0.02
C LYS A 126 -15.68 -17.17 -0.63
N GLY A 127 -15.03 -16.63 -1.66
CA GLY A 127 -15.38 -15.33 -2.26
C GLY A 127 -14.98 -14.13 -1.39
N LEU A 128 -14.13 -14.34 -0.39
CA LEU A 128 -13.62 -13.33 0.53
C LEU A 128 -12.20 -12.88 0.13
N LYS A 129 -11.66 -11.90 0.85
CA LYS A 129 -10.34 -11.28 0.65
C LYS A 129 -9.50 -11.41 1.91
N LEU A 130 -8.22 -11.76 1.78
CA LEU A 130 -7.32 -11.88 2.94
C LEU A 130 -6.57 -10.56 3.17
N GLY A 131 -6.61 -10.06 4.39
CA GLY A 131 -5.73 -8.99 4.84
C GLY A 131 -4.62 -9.47 5.75
N ILE A 132 -3.52 -8.72 5.74
CA ILE A 132 -2.35 -8.95 6.58
C ILE A 132 -1.92 -7.66 7.27
N TYR A 133 -1.04 -7.80 8.25
CA TYR A 133 -0.49 -6.72 9.04
C TYR A 133 1.03 -6.64 8.92
N SER A 134 1.55 -5.43 8.86
CA SER A 134 2.96 -5.12 9.12
C SER A 134 3.08 -3.72 9.71
N ASP A 135 4.30 -3.28 9.93
CA ASP A 135 4.63 -2.01 10.56
C ASP A 135 5.65 -1.22 9.71
N ALA A 136 5.50 0.10 9.67
CA ALA A 136 6.43 1.06 9.14
C ALA A 136 7.62 1.35 10.09
N GLY A 137 7.95 0.42 11.00
CA GLY A 137 9.15 0.37 11.81
C GLY A 137 9.93 -0.94 11.69
N TYR A 138 10.97 -1.09 12.53
CA TYR A 138 11.84 -2.28 12.52
C TYR A 138 11.19 -3.52 13.14
N ARG A 139 10.20 -3.33 14.01
CA ARG A 139 9.42 -4.34 14.71
C ARG A 139 7.95 -3.94 14.66
N THR A 140 7.06 -4.90 14.76
CA THR A 140 5.63 -4.62 14.94
C THR A 140 5.32 -4.17 16.36
N CYS A 141 4.15 -3.59 16.60
CA CYS A 141 3.74 -3.10 17.92
C CYS A 141 3.78 -4.16 19.03
N SER A 142 3.45 -5.43 18.74
CA SER A 142 3.60 -6.53 19.71
C SER A 142 5.05 -6.93 19.97
N ASN A 143 5.98 -6.50 19.11
CA ASN A 143 7.39 -6.87 19.10
C ASN A 143 7.64 -8.39 18.94
N GLN A 144 6.67 -9.14 18.39
CA GLN A 144 6.76 -10.60 18.19
C GLN A 144 7.11 -10.99 16.75
N MET A 145 7.21 -10.03 15.85
CA MET A 145 7.66 -10.26 14.47
C MET A 145 8.38 -9.00 13.92
N PRO A 146 9.17 -9.14 12.85
CA PRO A 146 9.80 -8.01 12.18
C PRO A 146 8.76 -7.07 11.58
N GLY A 147 9.00 -5.76 11.66
CA GLY A 147 8.31 -4.76 10.83
C GLY A 147 8.96 -4.68 9.44
N SER A 148 8.42 -3.84 8.56
CA SER A 148 8.85 -3.74 7.14
C SER A 148 9.73 -2.55 6.82
N LEU A 149 10.11 -1.70 7.80
CA LEU A 149 10.99 -0.57 7.52
C LEU A 149 12.32 -1.04 6.89
N GLY A 150 12.64 -0.49 5.72
CA GLY A 150 13.83 -0.85 4.93
C GLY A 150 13.72 -2.18 4.16
N HIS A 151 12.58 -2.87 4.23
CA HIS A 151 12.30 -4.12 3.52
C HIS A 151 11.03 -4.05 2.65
N GLU A 152 10.56 -2.84 2.34
CA GLU A 152 9.24 -2.59 1.76
C GLU A 152 9.05 -3.31 0.41
N ASP A 153 10.02 -3.23 -0.50
CA ASP A 153 9.96 -3.87 -1.82
C ASP A 153 9.91 -5.42 -1.71
N VAL A 154 10.61 -6.01 -0.75
CA VAL A 154 10.64 -7.47 -0.53
C VAL A 154 9.35 -7.94 0.12
N ASP A 155 8.86 -7.20 1.11
CA ASP A 155 7.66 -7.55 1.87
C ASP A 155 6.41 -7.37 1.00
N ALA A 156 6.29 -6.27 0.27
CA ALA A 156 5.19 -6.06 -0.68
C ALA A 156 5.12 -7.17 -1.74
N ARG A 157 6.28 -7.57 -2.30
CA ARG A 157 6.35 -8.71 -3.23
C ARG A 157 5.92 -10.01 -2.57
N THR A 158 6.36 -10.25 -1.33
CA THR A 158 5.98 -11.44 -0.56
C THR A 158 4.47 -11.49 -0.32
N PHE A 159 3.84 -10.37 0.03
CA PHE A 159 2.38 -10.28 0.18
C PHE A 159 1.64 -10.55 -1.13
N ALA A 160 2.13 -10.00 -2.24
CA ALA A 160 1.56 -10.26 -3.57
C ALA A 160 1.71 -11.74 -3.98
N GLU A 161 2.88 -12.35 -3.75
CA GLU A 161 3.16 -13.78 -3.99
C GLU A 161 2.22 -14.69 -3.19
N TRP A 162 1.86 -14.28 -1.96
CA TRP A 162 0.91 -15.01 -1.12
C TRP A 162 -0.56 -14.75 -1.47
N GLY A 163 -0.87 -13.79 -2.35
CA GLY A 163 -2.24 -13.47 -2.72
C GLY A 163 -2.98 -12.58 -1.70
N VAL A 164 -2.27 -11.83 -0.86
CA VAL A 164 -2.88 -10.86 0.06
C VAL A 164 -3.64 -9.78 -0.73
N ASP A 165 -4.75 -9.28 -0.18
CA ASP A 165 -5.62 -8.26 -0.79
C ASP A 165 -5.65 -6.94 0.00
N TYR A 166 -5.18 -6.96 1.24
CA TYR A 166 -5.23 -5.82 2.17
C TYR A 166 -3.98 -5.82 3.06
N LEU A 167 -3.36 -4.66 3.24
CA LEU A 167 -2.29 -4.45 4.21
C LEU A 167 -2.72 -3.36 5.21
N LYS A 168 -2.86 -3.73 6.49
CA LYS A 168 -2.80 -2.78 7.61
C LYS A 168 -1.33 -2.50 7.88
N TYR A 169 -0.94 -1.23 7.90
CA TYR A 169 0.44 -0.82 8.04
C TYR A 169 0.58 0.17 9.19
N ASP A 170 1.20 -0.30 10.27
CA ASP A 170 1.29 0.38 11.56
C ASP A 170 2.53 1.30 11.65
N ASN A 171 2.75 1.90 12.81
CA ASN A 171 3.74 2.95 12.99
C ASN A 171 4.61 2.80 14.26
N CYS A 172 4.70 1.61 14.87
CA CYS A 172 5.57 1.40 16.03
C CYS A 172 7.05 1.28 15.62
N TYR A 173 7.99 1.42 16.58
CA TYR A 173 9.44 1.18 16.35
C TYR A 173 10.03 1.88 15.10
N ASN A 174 9.57 3.09 14.84
CA ASN A 174 9.70 3.79 13.57
C ASN A 174 10.83 4.83 13.53
N ASP A 175 11.85 4.66 14.38
CA ASP A 175 12.98 5.59 14.62
C ASP A 175 12.64 7.09 14.76
N ASN A 176 11.39 7.41 15.11
CA ASN A 176 10.83 8.76 15.13
C ASN A 176 10.94 9.51 13.80
N THR A 177 11.12 8.79 12.68
CA THR A 177 11.05 9.40 11.35
C THR A 177 9.61 9.66 10.95
N LYS A 178 9.42 10.64 10.06
CA LYS A 178 8.09 11.05 9.64
C LYS A 178 7.34 9.92 8.88
N PRO A 179 6.03 9.78 9.10
CA PRO A 179 5.20 8.82 8.40
C PRO A 179 5.21 9.00 6.87
N ASP A 180 5.11 10.24 6.38
CA ASP A 180 4.94 10.58 4.96
C ASP A 180 5.88 9.79 4.02
N GLY A 181 7.19 9.82 4.30
CA GLY A 181 8.20 9.14 3.51
C GLY A 181 8.15 7.62 3.65
N ARG A 182 7.86 7.10 4.85
CA ARG A 182 7.83 5.65 5.11
C ARG A 182 6.60 4.99 4.46
N TYR A 183 5.43 5.60 4.63
CA TYR A 183 4.19 5.13 4.01
C TYR A 183 4.21 5.26 2.49
N ALA A 184 4.79 6.34 1.94
CA ALA A 184 4.98 6.48 0.49
C ALA A 184 5.86 5.38 -0.10
N LYS A 185 6.93 4.95 0.60
CA LYS A 185 7.78 3.82 0.17
C LYS A 185 7.00 2.52 0.08
N MET A 186 6.23 2.17 1.12
CA MET A 186 5.40 0.97 1.10
C MET A 186 4.29 1.05 0.03
N SER A 187 3.65 2.21 -0.15
CA SER A 187 2.68 2.43 -1.22
C SER A 187 3.27 2.16 -2.61
N CYS A 188 4.47 2.71 -2.88
CA CYS A 188 5.20 2.45 -4.12
C CYS A 188 5.56 0.96 -4.27
N ALA A 189 6.00 0.30 -3.20
CA ALA A 189 6.36 -1.11 -3.20
C ALA A 189 5.15 -2.01 -3.52
N LEU A 190 3.99 -1.74 -2.92
CA LEU A 190 2.73 -2.44 -3.22
C LEU A 190 2.32 -2.26 -4.68
N HIS A 191 2.42 -1.04 -5.22
CA HIS A 191 2.15 -0.79 -6.62
C HIS A 191 3.09 -1.59 -7.56
N LYS A 192 4.40 -1.58 -7.27
CA LYS A 192 5.40 -2.35 -8.03
C LYS A 192 5.20 -3.86 -7.95
N ALA A 193 4.61 -4.37 -6.86
CA ALA A 193 4.36 -5.79 -6.67
C ALA A 193 3.31 -6.34 -7.66
N GLY A 194 2.53 -5.48 -8.32
CA GLY A 194 1.68 -5.84 -9.45
C GLY A 194 0.35 -6.52 -9.08
N ARG A 195 0.11 -6.81 -7.79
CA ARG A 195 -1.19 -7.24 -7.28
C ARG A 195 -1.88 -6.05 -6.61
N PRO A 196 -3.16 -5.75 -6.92
CA PRO A 196 -3.93 -4.76 -6.17
C PRO A 196 -4.07 -5.16 -4.70
N ILE A 197 -3.46 -4.38 -3.81
CA ILE A 197 -3.53 -4.55 -2.35
C ILE A 197 -4.08 -3.23 -1.77
N LEU A 198 -5.17 -3.32 -1.02
CA LEU A 198 -5.72 -2.19 -0.29
C LEU A 198 -4.74 -1.81 0.82
N PHE A 199 -4.27 -0.57 0.78
CA PHE A 199 -3.31 -0.05 1.76
C PHE A 199 -4.04 0.76 2.83
N SER A 200 -3.96 0.33 4.09
CA SER A 200 -4.58 0.98 5.24
C SER A 200 -3.48 1.47 6.18
N LEU A 201 -3.40 2.79 6.31
CA LEU A 201 -2.45 3.47 7.18
C LEU A 201 -2.94 3.40 8.63
N CYS A 202 -2.01 3.18 9.55
CA CYS A 202 -2.27 3.17 10.98
C CYS A 202 -1.13 3.90 11.70
N GLU A 203 -1.11 5.22 11.58
CA GLU A 203 -0.15 6.09 12.28
C GLU A 203 -0.81 6.98 13.35
N TRP A 204 -2.10 6.72 13.61
CA TRP A 204 -2.89 7.36 14.66
C TRP A 204 -3.11 8.87 14.47
N GLY A 205 -3.01 9.37 13.24
CA GLY A 205 -3.26 10.78 12.91
C GLY A 205 -2.05 11.71 13.06
N GLN A 206 -0.87 11.16 13.33
CA GLN A 206 0.41 11.85 13.28
C GLN A 206 0.70 12.48 11.90
N ASP A 207 1.10 13.75 11.93
CA ASP A 207 1.40 14.56 10.73
C ASP A 207 0.19 14.70 9.75
N ASN A 208 -1.04 14.56 10.27
CA ASN A 208 -2.30 14.80 9.57
C ASN A 208 -2.43 14.01 8.24
N PRO A 209 -2.56 12.67 8.29
CA PRO A 209 -2.57 11.79 7.12
C PRO A 209 -3.59 12.17 6.05
N PHE A 210 -4.71 12.78 6.44
CA PHE A 210 -5.76 13.22 5.52
C PHE A 210 -5.26 14.20 4.45
N PHE A 211 -4.22 15.00 4.72
CA PHE A 211 -3.68 15.94 3.73
C PHE A 211 -2.78 15.27 2.69
N PHE A 212 -2.19 14.12 3.00
CA PHE A 212 -1.17 13.49 2.16
C PHE A 212 -1.64 12.17 1.53
N PHE A 213 -2.69 11.55 2.09
CA PHE A 213 -3.20 10.25 1.67
C PHE A 213 -4.70 10.31 1.43
N PHE A 214 -5.09 10.88 0.29
CA PHE A 214 -6.47 10.75 -0.19
C PHE A 214 -6.74 9.27 -0.54
N PHE A 215 -7.78 8.69 0.06
CA PHE A 215 -8.28 7.30 -0.15
C PHE A 215 -7.56 6.16 0.59
N VAL A 216 -6.91 6.48 1.70
CA VAL A 216 -6.41 5.47 2.64
C VAL A 216 -7.33 5.40 3.86
N PHE A 217 -7.70 4.19 4.28
CA PHE A 217 -8.36 3.98 5.57
C PHE A 217 -7.35 4.19 6.70
N ILE A 218 -7.51 5.31 7.40
CA ILE A 218 -6.82 5.64 8.64
C ILE A 218 -7.56 4.89 9.76
N LEU A 219 -6.89 3.91 10.36
CA LEU A 219 -7.35 3.18 11.55
C LEU A 219 -6.54 3.57 12.78
#